data_AF-A0A9D6VLW2-F1
#
_entry.id   AF-A0A9D6VLW2-F1
#
_cell.length_a   1.000
_cell.length_b   1.000
_cell.length_c   1.000
_cell.angle_alpha   90.00
_cell.angle_beta   90.00
_cell.angle_gamma   90.00
#
_symmetry.space_group_name_H-M   'P 1'
#
loop_
_entity.id
_entity.type
_entity.pdbx_description
1 polymer ?
#
loop_
_entity_poly.entity_id
_entity_poly.type
_entity_poly.pdbx_seq_one_letter_code
_entity_poly.pdbx_strand_id
1 'polypeptide(L)' 'MIFASKTLNEFAERGRVVPEISNSKIRELFVQDYRLVYKISRLRIEILGIIHGRRDLKKLWEKEDREK' A
#
# COMPACT_ATOMS: atom_id res chain seq x y z
N MET A 1 -9.43 9.80 -1.82
CA MET A 1 -8.12 9.54 -1.17
C MET A 1 -8.14 9.80 0.34
N ILE A 2 -8.57 10.99 0.80
CA ILE A 2 -8.58 11.37 2.24
C ILE A 2 -9.45 10.43 3.10
N PHE A 3 -10.65 10.05 2.66
CA PHE A 3 -11.56 9.18 3.42
C PHE A 3 -10.99 7.77 3.64
N ALA A 4 -10.39 7.19 2.60
CA ALA A 4 -9.78 5.87 2.67
C ALA A 4 -8.71 5.79 3.77
N SER A 5 -7.82 6.80 3.83
CA SER A 5 -6.77 6.87 4.84
C SER A 5 -7.31 7.00 6.27
N LYS A 6 -8.42 7.72 6.48
CA LYS A 6 -9.03 7.87 7.81
C LYS A 6 -9.59 6.54 8.32
N THR A 7 -10.21 5.76 7.44
CA THR A 7 -10.79 4.45 7.82
C THR A 7 -9.75 3.36 8.08
N LEU A 8 -8.48 3.59 7.73
CA LEU A 8 -7.42 2.60 8.01
C LEU A 8 -7.23 2.39 9.50
N ASN A 9 -7.48 3.38 10.36
CA ASN A 9 -7.34 3.22 11.80
C ASN A 9 -8.33 2.19 12.39
N GLU A 10 -9.49 2.02 11.74
CA GLU A 10 -10.54 1.08 12.18
C GLU A 10 -10.52 -0.22 11.36
N PHE A 11 -10.14 -0.14 10.08
CA PHE A 11 -10.21 -1.25 9.13
C PHE A 11 -8.92 -1.44 8.34
N ALA A 12 -7.78 -1.48 9.02
CA ALA A 12 -6.47 -1.62 8.39
C ALA A 12 -6.36 -2.87 7.51
N GLU A 13 -7.01 -3.97 7.88
CA GLU A 13 -6.91 -5.25 7.17
C GLU A 13 -7.80 -5.38 5.93
N ARG A 14 -8.62 -4.36 5.63
CA ARG A 14 -9.50 -4.39 4.44
C ARG A 14 -8.74 -4.31 3.12
N GLY A 15 -7.52 -3.77 3.15
CA GLY A 15 -6.68 -3.70 1.96
C GLY A 15 -6.21 -5.09 1.55
N ARG A 16 -6.07 -5.30 0.26
CA ARG A 16 -5.55 -6.55 -0.29
C ARG A 16 -4.06 -6.63 0.02
N VAL A 17 -3.55 -7.81 0.34
CA VAL A 17 -2.09 -8.03 0.34
C VAL A 17 -1.56 -7.78 -1.07
N VAL A 18 -0.50 -6.97 -1.18
CA VAL A 18 0.12 -6.68 -2.48
C VAL A 18 0.68 -7.98 -3.06
N PRO A 19 0.10 -8.56 -4.12
CA PRO A 19 0.52 -9.86 -4.62
C PRO A 19 1.96 -9.87 -5.14
N GLU A 20 2.46 -8.70 -5.56
CA GLU A 20 3.83 -8.50 -6.03
C GLU A 20 4.86 -8.49 -4.90
N ILE A 21 4.43 -8.39 -3.64
CA ILE A 21 5.29 -8.31 -2.47
C ILE A 21 4.95 -9.50 -1.55
N SER A 22 5.90 -10.40 -1.30
CA SER A 22 5.71 -11.57 -0.42
C SER A 22 5.62 -11.22 1.07
N ASN A 23 5.00 -10.09 1.42
CA ASN A 23 4.86 -9.59 2.77
C ASN A 23 3.39 -9.25 3.06
N SER A 24 2.73 -10.08 3.87
CA SER A 24 1.33 -9.93 4.28
C SER A 24 1.03 -8.65 5.07
N LYS A 25 2.06 -7.98 5.58
CA LYS A 25 1.94 -6.69 6.27
C LYS A 25 1.80 -5.53 5.30
N ILE A 26 2.23 -5.68 4.06
CA ILE A 26 2.13 -4.65 3.03
C ILE A 26 0.85 -4.89 2.24
N ARG A 27 -0.02 -3.88 2.27
CA ARG A 27 -1.36 -3.95 1.71
C ARG A 27 -1.63 -2.74 0.85
N GLU A 28 -2.59 -2.92 -0.04
CA GLU A 28 -3.05 -1.88 -0.95
C GLU A 28 -4.55 -1.70 -0.89
N LEU A 29 -4.96 -0.46 -1.10
CA LEU A 29 -6.35 -0.08 -1.28
C LEU A 29 -6.51 0.63 -2.63
N PHE A 30 -7.41 0.13 -3.46
CA PHE A 30 -7.79 0.78 -4.71
C PHE A 30 -8.75 1.94 -4.42
N VAL A 31 -8.35 3.14 -4.83
CA VAL A 31 -9.13 4.37 -4.72
C VAL A 31 -9.19 4.99 -6.10
N GLN A 32 -10.27 4.70 -6.82
CA GLN A 32 -10.43 5.08 -8.23
C GLN A 32 -9.21 4.59 -9.04
N ASP A 33 -8.53 5.50 -9.74
CA ASP A 33 -7.35 5.22 -10.55
C ASP A 33 -6.04 5.15 -9.76
N TYR A 34 -6.09 5.19 -8.43
CA TYR A 34 -4.92 5.19 -7.55
C TYR A 34 -4.92 3.97 -6.63
N ARG A 35 -3.72 3.50 -6.29
CA ARG A 35 -3.42 2.48 -5.29
C ARG A 35 -2.75 3.19 -4.11
N LEU A 36 -3.39 3.14 -2.96
CA LEU A 36 -2.78 3.54 -1.69
C LEU A 36 -2.06 2.33 -1.13
N VAL A 37 -0.73 2.38 -1.04
CA VAL A 37 0.09 1.30 -0.48
C VAL A 37 0.49 1.67 0.95
N TYR A 38 0.24 0.77 1.89
CA TYR A 38 0.53 0.97 3.30
C TYR A 38 0.99 -0.33 3.94
N LYS A 39 1.66 -0.18 5.08
CA LYS A 39 2.15 -1.28 5.90
C LYS A 39 1.45 -1.26 7.25
N ILE A 40 0.95 -2.42 7.66
CA ILE A 40 0.43 -2.64 9.01
C ILE A 40 1.59 -3.03 9.92
N SER A 41 1.88 -2.16 10.88
CA SER A 41 2.79 -2.42 11.99
C SER A 41 1.98 -2.60 13.28
N ARG A 42 2.55 -3.23 14.32
CA ARG A 42 1.81 -3.59 15.55
C ARG A 42 1.10 -2.42 16.25
N LEU A 43 1.64 -1.20 16.12
CA LEU A 43 1.16 -0.01 16.82
C LEU A 43 0.73 1.13 15.89
N ARG A 44 0.95 0.99 14.57
CA ARG A 44 0.68 2.07 13.61
C ARG A 44 0.54 1.56 12.19
N ILE A 45 -0.03 2.42 11.35
CA ILE A 45 -0.14 2.21 9.92
C ILE A 45 0.81 3.17 9.23
N GLU A 46 1.69 2.64 8.39
CA GLU A 46 2.70 3.42 7.67
C GLU A 46 2.25 3.53 6.23
N ILE A 47 1.94 4.73 5.75
CA ILE A 47 1.64 4.95 4.34
C ILE A 47 2.97 5.00 3.60
N LEU A 48 3.16 4.05 2.69
CA LEU A 48 4.40 3.93 1.91
C LEU A 48 4.33 4.81 0.66
N GLY A 49 3.15 4.90 0.05
CA GLY A 49 2.97 5.77 -1.10
C GLY A 49 1.61 5.67 -1.76
N ILE A 50 1.40 6.55 -2.73
CA ILE A 50 0.23 6.60 -3.59
C ILE A 50 0.70 6.46 -5.03
N ILE A 51 0.17 5.46 -5.73
CA ILE A 51 0.64 5.07 -7.05
C ILE A 51 -0.57 5.05 -7.99
N HIS A 52 -0.46 5.66 -9.16
CA HIS A 52 -1.52 5.56 -10.16
C HIS A 52 -1.59 4.10 -10.65
N GLY A 53 -2.78 3.49 -10.68
CA GLY A 53 -3.02 2.08 -11.04
C GLY A 53 -2.56 1.68 -12.44
N ARG A 54 -2.28 2.65 -13.33
CA ARG A 54 -1.63 2.40 -14.63
C ARG A 54 -0.12 2.18 -14.55
N ARG A 55 0.51 2.45 -13.40
CA ARG A 55 1.95 2.21 -13.18
C ARG A 55 2.20 0.79 -12.73
N ASP A 56 3.31 0.24 -13.21
CA ASP A 56 3.81 -1.07 -12.82
C ASP A 56 4.39 -1.00 -11.39
N LEU A 57 3.63 -1.52 -10.43
CA LEU A 57 4.01 -1.54 -9.01
C LEU A 57 5.26 -2.39 -8.76
N LYS A 58 5.41 -3.51 -9.48
CA LYS A 58 6.54 -4.42 -9.32
C LYS A 58 7.86 -3.72 -9.67
N LYS A 59 7.89 -3.00 -10.80
CA LYS A 59 9.08 -2.22 -11.20
C LYS A 59 9.45 -1.11 -10.21
N LEU A 60 8.46 -0.48 -9.60
CA LEU A 60 8.71 0.56 -8.58
C LEU A 60 9.35 -0.06 -7.33
N TRP A 61 8.81 -1.20 -6.88
CA TRP A 61 9.33 -1.89 -5.70
C TRP A 61 10.75 -2.44 -5.90
N GLU A 62 11.03 -3.02 -7.07
CA GLU A 62 12.38 -3.49 -7.42
C GLU A 62 13.41 -2.36 -7.49
N LYS A 63 12.99 -1.11 -7.73
CA LYS A 63 13.90 0.05 -7.67
C LYS A 63 14.15 0.46 -6.23
N GLU A 64 13.11 0.51 -5.41
CA GLU A 64 13.19 0.92 -4.02
C GLU A 64 14.00 -0.07 -3.16
N ASP A 65 13.90 -1.38 -3.45
CA ASP A 65 14.74 -2.41 -2.82
C ASP A 65 16.21 -2.37 -3.30
N ARG A 66 16.50 -1.77 -4.47
CA ARG A 66 17.88 -1.58 -4.98
C ARG A 66 18.55 -0.32 -4.43
N GLU A 67 17.78 0.62 -3.90
CA GLU A 67 18.26 1.89 -3.33
C GLU A 67 18.44 1.84 -1.80
N LYS A 68 18.22 0.67 -1.17
CA LYS A 68 18.50 0.38 0.25
C LYS A 68 19.72 -0.51 0.40
#